data_AF-A0A6J4Y1L0-F1
#
_entry.id   AF-A0A6J4Y1L0-F1
#
_cell.length_a   1.000
_cell.length_b   1.000
_cell.length_c   1.000
_cell.angle_alpha   90.00
_cell.angle_beta   90.00
_cell.angle_gamma   90.00
#
_symmetry.space_group_name_H-M   'P 1'
#
loop_
_entity.id
_entity.type
_entity.pdbx_description
1 polymer ?
#
loop_
_entity_poly.entity_id
_entity_poly.type
_entity_poly.pdbx_seq_one_letter_code
_entity_poly.pdbx_strand_id
1 'polypeptide(L)' 'MKKYEARISKSETNLKFEYTNVQNGQTKTVKEVHKTDQLAQP' A
#
# COMPACT_ATOMS: atom_id res chain seq x y z
N MET A 1 5.26 7.68 20.58
CA MET A 1 5.18 6.23 20.27
C MET A 1 5.21 6.07 18.75
N LYS A 2 6.09 5.23 18.20
CA LYS A 2 6.15 4.96 16.75
C LYS A 2 5.32 3.70 16.46
N LYS A 3 4.34 3.81 15.55
CA LYS A 3 3.56 2.66 15.07
C LYS A 3 3.76 2.52 13.56
N TYR A 4 3.90 1.29 13.09
CA TYR A 4 3.89 0.98 11.66
C TYR A 4 2.59 0.28 11.33
N GLU A 5 1.94 0.69 10.25
CA GLU A 5 0.70 0.08 9.77
C GLU A 5 0.86 -0.28 8.30
N ALA A 6 0.43 -1.48 7.93
CA ALA A 6 0.36 -1.93 6.54
C ALA A 6 -1.11 -2.06 6.13
N ARG A 7 -1.45 -1.54 4.96
CA ARG A 7 -2.77 -1.66 4.34
C ARG A 7 -2.63 -2.30 2.97
N ILE A 8 -3.57 -3.16 2.63
CA ILE A 8 -3.66 -3.82 1.32
C ILE A 8 -4.99 -3.42 0.71
N SER A 9 -4.95 -2.84 -0.48
CA SER A 9 -6.13 -2.53 -1.27
C SER A 9 -6.07 -3.34 -2.57
N LYS A 10 -7.11 -4.14 -2.83
CA LYS A 10 -7.21 -4.94 -4.05
C LYS A 10 -8.38 -4.43 -4.89
N SER A 11 -8.13 -4.19 -6.17
CA SER A 11 -9.15 -4.07 -7.22
C SER A 11 -9.01 -5.24 -8.20
N GLU A 12 -9.94 -5.38 -9.14
CA GLU A 12 -10.01 -6.52 -10.07
C GLU A 12 -8.69 -6.77 -10.82
N THR A 13 -7.93 -5.71 -11.11
CA THR A 13 -6.69 -5.76 -11.88
C THR A 13 -5.48 -5.21 -11.13
N ASN A 14 -5.64 -4.67 -9.92
CA ASN A 14 -4.54 -4.06 -9.18
C ASN A 14 -4.51 -4.45 -7.70
N LEU A 15 -3.29 -4.60 -7.18
CA LEU A 15 -2.96 -4.81 -5.79
C LEU A 15 -2.07 -3.66 -5.33
N LYS A 16 -2.55 -2.86 -4.39
CA LYS A 16 -1.81 -1.78 -3.75
C LYS A 16 -1.44 -2.20 -2.33
N PHE A 17 -0.16 -2.10 -2.00
CA PHE A 17 0.36 -2.24 -0.64
C PHE A 17 0.86 -0.89 -0.16
N GLU A 18 0.33 -0.41 0.97
CA GLU A 18 0.73 0.87 1.57
C GLU A 18 1.27 0.64 2.97
N TYR A 19 2.51 1.04 3.19
CA TYR A 19 3.16 1.02 4.49
C TYR A 19 3.22 2.44 5.02
N THR A 20 2.64 2.65 6.20
CA THR A 20 2.58 3.94 6.86
C THR A 20 3.26 3.89 8.22
N ASN A 21 3.81 5.02 8.62
CA ASN A 21 4.36 5.24 9.92
C ASN A 21 3.55 6.34 10.62
N VAL A 22 2.99 6.00 11.78
CA VAL A 22 2.24 6.93 12.62
C VAL A 22 3.17 7.40 13.73
N GLN A 23 3.45 8.70 13.74
CA GLN A 23 4.25 9.38 14.76
C GLN A 23 3.48 10.59 15.26
N ASN A 24 3.23 10.65 16.57
CA ASN A 24 2.58 11.79 17.23
C ASN A 24 1.23 12.17 16.57
N GLY A 25 0.42 11.18 16.16
CA GLY A 25 -0.86 11.39 15.49
C GLY A 25 -0.76 11.74 14.00
N GLN A 26 0.45 11.91 13.45
CA GLN A 26 0.66 12.16 12.02
C GLN A 26 1.02 10.85 11.32
N THR A 27 0.30 10.56 10.22
CA THR A 27 0.56 9.40 9.36
C THR A 27 1.42 9.81 8.17
N LYS A 28 2.53 9.12 7.95
CA LYS A 28 3.38 9.26 6.75
C LYS A 28 3.49 7.94 6.02
N THR A 29 3.23 7.94 4.71
CA THR A 29 3.53 6.79 3.86
C THR A 29 5.03 6.65 3.69
N VAL A 30 5.56 5.48 4.02
CA VAL A 30 6.99 5.17 3.91
C VAL A 30 7.31 4.25 2.74
N LYS A 31 6.33 3.47 2.27
CA LYS A 31 6.47 2.65 1.06
C LYS A 31 5.10 2.38 0.44
N GLU A 32 5.05 2.44 -0.88
CA GLU A 32 3.88 2.07 -1.67
C GLU A 32 4.33 1.12 -2.77
N VAL A 33 3.60 0.01 -2.95
CA VAL A 33 3.86 -0.97 -4.01
C VAL A 33 2.57 -1.21 -4.78
N HIS A 34 2.63 -1.08 -6.09
CA HIS A 34 1.54 -1.40 -7.00
C HIS A 34 1.90 -2.65 -7.79
N LYS A 35 1.01 -3.63 -7.76
CA LYS A 35 1.06 -4.80 -8.63
C LYS A 35 -0.18 -4.76 -9.50
N THR A 36 -0.01 -4.49 -10.78
CA THR A 36 -1.06 -4.70 -11.76
C THR A 36 -0.95 -6.12 -12.26
N ASP A 37 -2.05 -6.86 -12.24
CA ASP A 37 -2.15 -8.09 -13.02
C ASP A 37 -2.26 -7.65 -14.48
N GLN A 38 -1.11 -7.41 -15.12
CA GLN A 38 -1.06 -7.40 -16.58
C GLN A 38 -1.27 -8.85 -17.01
N LEU A 39 -2.53 -9.30 -16.98
CA LEU A 39 -2.97 -10.34 -17.90
C LEU A 39 -2.71 -9.75 -19.28
N ALA A 40 -1.56 -10.13 -19.85
CA ALA A 40 -1.20 -9.82 -21.22
C ALA A 40 -2.42 -10.18 -22.07
N GLN A 41 -3.09 -9.15 -22.61
CA GLN A 41 -4.14 -9.37 -23.58
C GLN A 41 -3.51 -10.09 -24.78
N PRO A 42 -4.18 -11.13 -25.34
CA PRO A 42 -3.66 -11.95 -26.42
C PRO A 42 -3.32 -11.15 -27.68
#